data_AF-A0A940JJM5-F1
#
_entry.id   AF-A0A940JJM5-F1
#
_cell.length_a   1.000
_cell.length_b   1.000
_cell.length_c   1.000
_cell.angle_alpha   90.00
_cell.angle_beta   90.00
_cell.angle_gamma   90.00
#
_symmetry.space_group_name_H-M   'P 1'
#
loop_
_entity.id
_entity.type
_entity.pdbx_description
1 polymer ?
#
loop_
_entity_poly.entity_id
_entity_poly.type
_entity_poly.pdbx_seq_one_letter_code
_entity_poly.pdbx_strand_id
1 'polypeptide(L)'
;MAAAVLLAFGIGVRTAPEPVQKYDYAVESEGSAPLTIVDGSTLNALDGRQTMTVRGDGQIVAAYARRADVLAWVGSASYNEVAFRDADGEACTPDPSAPELCGLESIAHPGDELAVPDPYGADLWIEDFRDEGSLRMTETFPVDLTYVLASDGTAPAPAEIELAWPTPPPASREVSAWFIIAGAVLGVIGLVLLLGAVYRMRHKGGPKRRMPKVPKRPTIKSVRSPKAAAARAGAGVVILAIAAVGLGNAGTPAIAASTPQPTPTPGATEPGAAIPALDERQIRRIFERVRDTIGTADEGNDAALAATRVDGPALELKTADYALRAKDAGQIPSSPAIPQDGELALSLPQQVPADSDAWPRRLFLVAAQPQALEGGEPAPTATATPTPGPDGTVAPEPAVAVLPPVAMVLTQAGPRDAYKVEYLVALQADIPEVPATEDGTALLPPDSSLVSFPLAGVTPAYVDILTQDTASPVYDAFDIANDRFILGWGLAKQQAQQQNQAGQESPNNMAFATTAGDSPLIALATTEGGAIVTGTVRQLANVSPAEAGAKVIGQGDIQLLSGVERTERGYASTYVGQLLFYVPPLDSEGPIVVLGYAGGIVSSKEL
;
A
#
# COMPACT_ATOMS: atom_id res chain seq x y z
N MET A 1 -52.91 14.48 31.49
CA MET A 1 -53.26 13.08 31.21
C MET A 1 -52.90 12.72 29.77
N ALA A 2 -53.65 13.15 28.75
CA ALA A 2 -53.38 12.78 27.34
C ALA A 2 -51.95 13.10 26.85
N ALA A 3 -51.43 14.30 27.13
CA ALA A 3 -50.05 14.68 26.77
C ALA A 3 -48.98 13.77 27.39
N ALA A 4 -49.15 13.42 28.66
CA ALA A 4 -48.21 12.55 29.39
C ALA A 4 -48.26 11.12 28.86
N VAL A 5 -49.45 10.63 28.49
CA VAL A 5 -49.64 9.30 27.89
C VAL A 5 -48.99 9.24 26.50
N LEU A 6 -49.17 10.25 25.65
CA LEU A 6 -48.55 10.30 24.32
C LEU A 6 -47.02 10.43 24.37
N LEU A 7 -46.49 11.25 25.29
CA LEU A 7 -45.05 11.36 25.51
C LEU A 7 -44.45 10.05 26.06
N ALA A 8 -45.08 9.44 27.06
CA ALA A 8 -44.61 8.18 27.63
C ALA A 8 -44.68 7.04 26.60
N PHE A 9 -45.72 7.02 25.76
CA PHE A 9 -45.86 6.05 24.68
C PHE A 9 -44.80 6.25 23.59
N GLY A 10 -44.60 7.49 23.10
CA GLY A 10 -43.59 7.79 22.09
C GLY A 10 -42.16 7.52 22.58
N ILE A 11 -41.84 7.85 23.84
CA ILE A 11 -40.55 7.51 24.46
C ILE A 11 -40.41 5.99 24.60
N GLY A 12 -41.45 5.30 25.08
CA GLY A 12 -41.46 3.86 25.25
C GLY A 12 -41.21 3.09 23.96
N VAL A 13 -41.86 3.48 22.85
CA VAL A 13 -41.62 2.89 21.52
C VAL A 13 -40.20 3.15 21.03
N ARG A 14 -39.62 4.31 21.36
CA ARG A 14 -38.25 4.67 20.95
C ARG A 14 -37.16 3.93 21.76
N THR A 15 -37.43 3.62 23.03
CA THR A 15 -36.44 3.01 23.95
C THR A 15 -36.64 1.51 24.16
N ALA A 16 -37.65 0.90 23.54
CA ALA A 16 -37.87 -0.53 23.64
C ALA A 16 -36.67 -1.30 23.03
N PRO A 17 -36.08 -2.26 23.77
CA PRO A 17 -35.06 -3.15 23.21
C PRO A 17 -35.74 -4.10 22.22
N GLU A 18 -35.35 -4.01 20.96
CA GLU A 18 -35.80 -4.92 19.91
C GLU A 18 -34.61 -5.69 19.35
N PRO A 19 -34.80 -6.96 18.95
CA PRO A 19 -33.76 -7.73 18.30
C PRO A 19 -33.34 -6.99 17.02
N VAL A 20 -32.04 -6.91 16.77
CA VAL A 20 -31.49 -6.35 15.53
C VAL A 20 -31.96 -7.27 14.41
N GLN A 21 -33.01 -6.87 13.69
CA GLN A 21 -33.38 -7.56 12.47
C GLN A 21 -32.29 -7.29 11.43
N LYS A 22 -31.91 -8.33 10.70
CA LYS A 22 -30.95 -8.25 9.60
C LYS A 22 -31.66 -8.70 8.33
N TYR A 23 -31.24 -8.15 7.20
CA TYR A 23 -31.60 -8.71 5.91
C TYR A 23 -30.61 -9.82 5.62
N ASP A 24 -31.04 -11.06 5.81
CA ASP A 24 -30.21 -12.25 5.66
C ASP A 24 -30.54 -12.93 4.32
N TYR A 25 -29.55 -13.00 3.44
CA TYR A 25 -29.61 -13.75 2.18
C TYR A 25 -28.58 -14.86 2.25
N ALA A 26 -29.01 -16.09 2.01
CA ALA A 26 -28.14 -17.26 1.99
C ALA A 26 -28.16 -17.89 0.61
N VAL A 27 -26.99 -18.33 0.16
CA VAL A 27 -26.83 -19.12 -1.05
C VAL A 27 -26.01 -20.36 -0.71
N GLU A 28 -26.45 -21.49 -1.24
CA GLU A 28 -25.66 -22.71 -1.26
C GLU A 28 -25.05 -22.86 -2.66
N SER A 29 -23.73 -22.83 -2.72
CA SER A 29 -22.97 -23.01 -3.96
C SER A 29 -23.02 -24.48 -4.36
N GLU A 30 -23.85 -24.79 -5.37
CA GLU A 30 -23.90 -26.11 -5.98
C GLU A 30 -22.80 -26.23 -7.05
N GLY A 31 -21.81 -27.10 -6.84
CA GLY A 31 -20.80 -27.37 -7.87
C GLY A 31 -19.51 -27.98 -7.35
N SER A 32 -18.64 -28.38 -8.28
CA SER A 32 -17.29 -28.87 -7.98
C SER A 32 -16.20 -27.84 -8.25
N ALA A 33 -16.58 -26.57 -8.46
CA ALA A 33 -15.63 -25.50 -8.73
C ALA A 33 -14.76 -25.25 -7.49
N PRO A 34 -13.42 -25.14 -7.64
CA PRO A 34 -12.53 -24.91 -6.50
C PRO A 34 -12.65 -23.53 -5.87
N LEU A 35 -13.27 -22.58 -6.59
CA LEU A 35 -13.34 -21.17 -6.22
C LEU A 35 -14.77 -20.64 -6.25
N THR A 36 -15.09 -19.74 -5.34
CA THR A 36 -16.29 -18.89 -5.40
C THR A 36 -15.88 -17.43 -5.27
N ILE A 37 -16.39 -16.55 -6.13
CA ILE A 37 -16.15 -15.10 -6.06
C ILE A 37 -17.41 -14.38 -5.59
N VAL A 38 -17.23 -13.32 -4.81
CA VAL A 38 -18.30 -12.44 -4.35
C VAL A 38 -17.88 -11.01 -4.64
N ASP A 39 -18.57 -10.35 -5.57
CA ASP A 39 -18.24 -8.97 -5.95
C ASP A 39 -18.64 -7.95 -4.89
N GLY A 40 -17.88 -6.86 -4.85
CA GLY A 40 -18.23 -5.69 -4.08
C GLY A 40 -19.58 -5.10 -4.48
N SER A 41 -19.98 -5.18 -5.76
CA SER A 41 -21.32 -4.80 -6.21
C SER A 41 -22.43 -5.63 -5.55
N THR A 42 -22.23 -6.94 -5.36
CA THR A 42 -23.14 -7.82 -4.61
C THR A 42 -23.19 -7.44 -3.13
N LEU A 43 -22.03 -7.17 -2.52
CA LEU A 43 -21.95 -6.78 -1.09
C LEU A 43 -22.51 -5.38 -0.80
N ASN A 44 -22.53 -4.50 -1.79
CA ASN A 44 -23.09 -3.15 -1.71
C ASN A 44 -24.47 -3.04 -2.36
N ALA A 45 -25.15 -4.18 -2.57
CA ALA A 45 -26.50 -4.19 -3.13
C ALA A 45 -27.54 -3.53 -2.20
N LEU A 46 -27.26 -3.48 -0.89
CA LEU A 46 -28.04 -2.80 0.13
C LEU A 46 -27.15 -1.85 0.96
N ASP A 47 -27.75 -0.77 1.48
CA ASP A 47 -27.06 0.18 2.34
C ASP A 47 -26.70 -0.39 3.71
N GLY A 48 -25.54 0.00 4.23
CA GLY A 48 -25.08 -0.33 5.59
C GLY A 48 -23.90 -1.29 5.61
N ARG A 49 -23.41 -1.62 6.81
CA ARG A 49 -22.26 -2.52 6.97
C ARG A 49 -22.68 -3.97 6.76
N GLN A 50 -22.16 -4.56 5.71
CA GLN A 50 -22.34 -5.95 5.34
C GLN A 50 -21.59 -6.89 6.30
N THR A 51 -22.22 -8.01 6.61
CA THR A 51 -21.61 -9.15 7.29
C THR A 51 -21.67 -10.34 6.37
N MET A 52 -20.52 -10.83 5.91
CA MET A 52 -20.41 -12.07 5.16
C MET A 52 -20.00 -13.19 6.12
N THR A 53 -20.80 -14.26 6.19
CA THR A 53 -20.44 -15.48 6.92
C THR A 53 -20.34 -16.63 5.92
N VAL A 54 -19.17 -17.25 5.86
CA VAL A 54 -18.89 -18.41 5.02
C VAL A 54 -18.80 -19.63 5.93
N ARG A 55 -19.47 -20.73 5.56
CA ARG A 55 -19.40 -22.01 6.25
C ARG A 55 -19.07 -23.13 5.26
N GLY A 56 -18.31 -24.10 5.74
CA GLY A 56 -17.88 -25.23 4.93
C GLY A 56 -17.14 -26.26 5.78
N ASP A 57 -16.99 -27.45 5.23
CA ASP A 57 -16.27 -28.52 5.90
C ASP A 57 -14.75 -28.27 5.79
N GLY A 58 -14.09 -28.08 6.93
CA GLY A 58 -12.64 -27.92 7.01
C GLY A 58 -12.16 -26.48 6.90
N GLN A 59 -11.03 -26.27 6.23
CA GLN A 59 -10.39 -24.97 6.11
C GLN A 59 -11.12 -24.08 5.10
N ILE A 60 -11.31 -22.81 5.48
CA ILE A 60 -11.92 -21.77 4.66
C ILE A 60 -10.88 -20.67 4.49
N VAL A 61 -10.61 -20.32 3.24
CA VAL A 61 -9.78 -19.19 2.85
C VAL A 61 -10.67 -18.15 2.18
N ALA A 62 -10.56 -16.91 2.63
CA ALA A 62 -11.11 -15.76 1.93
C ALA A 62 -9.99 -14.75 1.66
N ALA A 63 -9.88 -14.26 0.44
CA ALA A 63 -8.96 -13.21 0.09
C ALA A 63 -9.66 -12.19 -0.81
N TYR A 64 -9.15 -10.97 -0.89
CA TYR A 64 -9.73 -9.96 -1.77
C TYR A 64 -8.69 -9.12 -2.49
N ALA A 65 -9.04 -8.72 -3.72
CA ALA A 65 -8.32 -7.77 -4.54
C ALA A 65 -9.31 -7.11 -5.52
N ARG A 66 -8.81 -6.26 -6.42
CA ARG A 66 -9.62 -5.71 -7.52
C ARG A 66 -10.21 -6.83 -8.37
N ARG A 67 -11.40 -6.65 -8.92
CA ARG A 67 -12.04 -7.69 -9.76
C ARG A 67 -11.15 -8.17 -10.91
N ALA A 68 -10.48 -7.25 -11.62
CA ALA A 68 -9.56 -7.60 -12.71
C ALA A 68 -8.41 -8.49 -12.23
N ASP A 69 -7.88 -8.25 -11.02
CA ASP A 69 -6.82 -9.03 -10.41
C ASP A 69 -7.30 -10.42 -10.00
N VAL A 70 -8.48 -10.50 -9.36
CA VAL A 70 -9.11 -11.76 -8.98
C VAL A 70 -9.34 -12.63 -10.23
N LEU A 71 -9.92 -12.06 -11.29
CA LEU A 71 -10.18 -12.79 -12.53
C LEU A 71 -8.89 -13.21 -13.24
N ALA A 72 -7.85 -12.36 -13.24
CA ALA A 72 -6.55 -12.74 -13.77
C ALA A 72 -5.93 -13.91 -12.99
N TRP A 73 -6.08 -13.93 -11.66
CA TRP A 73 -5.60 -15.02 -10.80
C TRP A 73 -6.38 -16.31 -10.98
N VAL A 74 -7.72 -16.21 -11.07
CA VAL A 74 -8.60 -17.35 -11.41
C VAL A 74 -8.19 -17.94 -12.76
N GLY A 75 -7.91 -17.09 -13.75
CA GLY A 75 -7.44 -17.52 -15.06
C GLY A 75 -8.47 -18.39 -15.78
N SER A 76 -8.06 -19.58 -16.22
CA SER A 76 -8.95 -20.56 -16.86
C SER A 76 -9.63 -21.53 -15.89
N ALA A 77 -9.53 -21.29 -14.57
CA ALA A 77 -10.14 -22.17 -13.58
C ALA A 77 -11.67 -22.02 -13.56
N SER A 78 -12.37 -23.13 -13.30
CA SER A 78 -13.80 -23.08 -13.01
C SER A 78 -14.03 -22.34 -11.70
N TYR A 79 -15.01 -21.45 -11.66
CA TYR A 79 -15.39 -20.73 -10.43
C TYR A 79 -16.90 -20.50 -10.37
N ASN A 80 -17.42 -20.27 -9.17
CA ASN A 80 -18.79 -19.84 -8.96
C ASN A 80 -18.82 -18.33 -8.68
N GLU A 81 -19.81 -17.61 -9.18
CA GLU A 81 -20.03 -16.19 -8.90
C GLU A 81 -21.31 -16.02 -8.11
N VAL A 82 -21.20 -15.41 -6.92
CA VAL A 82 -22.36 -15.09 -6.08
C VAL A 82 -22.86 -13.70 -6.42
N ALA A 83 -24.06 -13.64 -6.98
CA ALA A 83 -24.69 -12.41 -7.43
C ALA A 83 -26.21 -12.44 -7.25
N PHE A 84 -26.82 -11.25 -7.20
CA PHE A 84 -28.27 -11.11 -7.16
C PHE A 84 -28.87 -11.25 -8.57
N ARG A 85 -29.83 -12.16 -8.73
CA ARG A 85 -30.53 -12.46 -9.99
C ARG A 85 -32.04 -12.48 -9.81
N ASP A 86 -32.76 -12.03 -10.83
CA ASP A 86 -34.21 -12.13 -10.90
C ASP A 86 -34.66 -13.49 -11.46
N ALA A 87 -35.97 -13.71 -11.55
CA ALA A 87 -36.54 -14.96 -12.05
C ALA A 87 -36.19 -15.26 -13.53
N ASP A 88 -35.75 -14.26 -14.29
CA ASP A 88 -35.32 -14.39 -15.69
C ASP A 88 -33.80 -14.59 -15.81
N GLY A 89 -33.05 -14.56 -14.69
CA GLY A 89 -31.60 -14.71 -14.65
C GLY A 89 -30.82 -13.42 -14.92
N GLU A 90 -31.50 -12.26 -14.92
CA GLU A 90 -30.88 -10.95 -15.15
C GLU A 90 -30.41 -10.34 -13.82
N ALA A 91 -29.42 -9.45 -13.89
CA ALA A 91 -28.90 -8.78 -12.70
C ALA A 91 -29.97 -7.86 -12.08
N CYS A 92 -30.20 -7.99 -10.77
CA CYS A 92 -31.23 -7.24 -10.06
C CYS A 92 -30.67 -6.58 -8.78
N THR A 93 -31.39 -5.57 -8.28
CA THR A 93 -31.13 -4.98 -6.96
C THR A 93 -32.14 -5.54 -5.96
N PRO A 94 -31.70 -6.16 -4.85
CA PRO A 94 -32.61 -6.72 -3.86
C PRO A 94 -33.45 -5.62 -3.20
N ASP A 95 -34.77 -5.82 -3.13
CA ASP A 95 -35.68 -5.03 -2.31
C ASP A 95 -36.12 -5.88 -1.11
N PRO A 96 -35.76 -5.48 0.13
CA PRO A 96 -36.17 -6.25 1.30
C PRO A 96 -37.69 -6.31 1.54
N SER A 97 -38.46 -5.44 0.90
CA SER A 97 -39.92 -5.45 0.94
C SER A 97 -40.52 -6.51 0.01
N ALA A 98 -39.76 -6.96 -0.99
CA ALA A 98 -40.15 -7.94 -1.99
C ALA A 98 -38.98 -8.90 -2.31
N PRO A 99 -38.50 -9.69 -1.32
CA PRO A 99 -37.31 -10.53 -1.47
C PRO A 99 -37.46 -11.65 -2.51
N GLU A 100 -38.70 -11.98 -2.88
CA GLU A 100 -39.03 -12.99 -3.90
C GLU A 100 -38.71 -12.57 -5.34
N LEU A 101 -38.45 -11.28 -5.59
CA LEU A 101 -38.17 -10.76 -6.93
C LEU A 101 -36.69 -10.80 -7.31
N CYS A 102 -35.79 -10.93 -6.32
CA CYS A 102 -34.36 -10.82 -6.53
C CYS A 102 -33.63 -11.67 -5.48
N GLY A 103 -33.20 -12.86 -5.89
CA GLY A 103 -32.56 -13.86 -5.05
C GLY A 103 -31.04 -13.80 -5.14
N LEU A 104 -30.36 -14.26 -4.10
CA LEU A 104 -28.92 -14.48 -4.14
C LEU A 104 -28.67 -15.85 -4.77
N GLU A 105 -27.96 -15.88 -5.90
CA GLU A 105 -27.71 -17.09 -6.67
C GLU A 105 -26.21 -17.34 -6.85
N SER A 106 -25.84 -18.62 -6.98
CA SER A 106 -24.49 -19.06 -7.28
C SER A 106 -24.42 -19.47 -8.76
N ILE A 107 -23.70 -18.70 -9.56
CA ILE A 107 -23.62 -18.83 -11.01
C ILE A 107 -22.32 -19.57 -11.35
N ALA A 108 -22.43 -20.76 -11.94
CA ALA A 108 -21.26 -21.52 -12.34
C ALA A 108 -20.63 -20.97 -13.63
N HIS A 109 -19.35 -20.63 -13.57
CA HIS A 109 -18.51 -20.27 -14.71
C HIS A 109 -17.56 -21.43 -15.02
N PRO A 110 -17.85 -22.26 -16.04
CA PRO A 110 -17.03 -23.39 -16.39
C PRO A 110 -15.69 -22.92 -16.97
N GLY A 111 -14.62 -23.57 -16.52
CA GLY A 111 -13.25 -23.37 -17.01
C GLY A 111 -12.55 -24.69 -17.31
N ASP A 112 -11.37 -24.61 -17.90
CA ASP A 112 -10.57 -25.77 -18.30
C ASP A 112 -9.67 -26.30 -17.16
N GLU A 113 -9.45 -25.48 -16.13
CA GLU A 113 -8.67 -25.83 -14.94
C GLU A 113 -9.60 -26.15 -13.75
N LEU A 114 -9.34 -27.27 -13.07
CA LEU A 114 -10.15 -27.79 -11.97
C LEU A 114 -9.48 -27.67 -10.60
N ALA A 115 -8.25 -27.18 -10.57
CA ALA A 115 -7.47 -26.98 -9.35
C ALA A 115 -6.56 -25.78 -9.53
N VAL A 116 -6.47 -24.94 -8.50
CA VAL A 116 -5.60 -23.77 -8.45
C VAL A 116 -4.67 -23.85 -7.24
N PRO A 117 -3.56 -23.10 -7.20
CA PRO A 117 -2.79 -22.94 -5.98
C PRO A 117 -3.67 -22.40 -4.84
N ASP A 118 -3.32 -22.74 -3.61
CA ASP A 118 -3.97 -22.17 -2.42
C ASP A 118 -3.91 -20.64 -2.48
N PRO A 119 -5.06 -19.92 -2.46
CA PRO A 119 -5.05 -18.47 -2.52
C PRO A 119 -4.43 -17.85 -1.28
N TYR A 120 -4.41 -18.53 -0.13
CA TYR A 120 -3.87 -17.96 1.09
C TYR A 120 -2.38 -17.65 0.96
N GLY A 121 -1.97 -16.48 1.44
CA GLY A 121 -0.57 -16.07 1.37
C GLY A 121 -0.07 -15.71 -0.03
N ALA A 122 -0.91 -15.62 -1.07
CA ALA A 122 -0.46 -15.02 -2.33
C ALA A 122 -0.18 -13.52 -2.17
N ASP A 123 0.78 -12.99 -2.92
CA ASP A 123 1.13 -11.56 -2.85
C ASP A 123 0.12 -10.66 -3.55
N LEU A 124 -0.73 -11.21 -4.42
CA LEU A 124 -1.74 -10.46 -5.17
C LEU A 124 -2.81 -9.83 -4.28
N TRP A 125 -3.18 -10.51 -3.21
CA TRP A 125 -4.29 -10.10 -2.36
C TRP A 125 -3.94 -8.87 -1.53
N ILE A 126 -4.91 -7.99 -1.30
CA ILE A 126 -4.76 -6.89 -0.34
C ILE A 126 -4.67 -7.49 1.06
N GLU A 127 -5.55 -8.43 1.35
CA GLU A 127 -5.59 -9.18 2.60
C GLU A 127 -6.22 -10.56 2.36
N ASP A 128 -5.81 -11.52 3.18
CA ASP A 128 -6.30 -12.89 3.17
C ASP A 128 -6.51 -13.39 4.60
N PHE A 129 -7.54 -14.23 4.73
CA PHE A 129 -8.03 -14.78 5.98
C PHE A 129 -8.12 -16.28 5.86
N ARG A 130 -7.87 -16.96 6.96
CA ARG A 130 -8.03 -18.41 7.08
C ARG A 130 -8.65 -18.76 8.41
N ASP A 131 -9.69 -19.59 8.38
CA ASP A 131 -10.33 -20.13 9.57
C ASP A 131 -10.88 -21.54 9.28
N GLU A 132 -11.31 -22.27 10.31
CA GLU A 132 -11.84 -23.63 10.20
C GLU A 132 -13.34 -23.66 10.51
N GLY A 133 -14.13 -24.25 9.61
CA GLY A 133 -15.57 -24.47 9.77
C GLY A 133 -16.45 -23.24 9.53
N SER A 134 -16.07 -22.05 10.01
CA SER A 134 -16.79 -20.81 9.73
C SER A 134 -15.90 -19.57 9.78
N LEU A 135 -15.99 -18.74 8.74
CA LEU A 135 -15.32 -17.44 8.68
C LEU A 135 -16.38 -16.32 8.62
N ARG A 136 -16.26 -15.31 9.50
CA ARG A 136 -17.17 -14.16 9.54
C ARG A 136 -16.40 -12.86 9.36
N MET A 137 -16.86 -12.06 8.42
CA MET A 137 -16.26 -10.77 8.02
C MET A 137 -17.31 -9.68 8.14
N THR A 138 -16.99 -8.51 8.72
CA THR A 138 -17.96 -7.43 8.95
C THR A 138 -17.32 -6.07 8.71
N GLU A 139 -17.36 -5.62 7.46
CA GLU A 139 -16.67 -4.41 7.00
C GLU A 139 -17.48 -3.66 5.95
N THR A 140 -17.15 -2.39 5.73
CA THR A 140 -17.66 -1.66 4.56
C THR A 140 -16.73 -1.97 3.41
N PHE A 141 -17.15 -2.92 2.58
CA PHE A 141 -16.36 -3.44 1.48
C PHE A 141 -16.49 -2.52 0.25
N PRO A 142 -15.40 -2.06 -0.36
CA PRO A 142 -15.45 -1.26 -1.59
C PRO A 142 -16.14 -1.99 -2.75
N VAL A 143 -16.74 -1.23 -3.67
CA VAL A 143 -17.53 -1.80 -4.80
C VAL A 143 -16.65 -2.40 -5.90
N ASP A 144 -15.41 -1.94 -6.01
CA ASP A 144 -14.40 -2.30 -7.01
C ASP A 144 -13.55 -3.53 -6.63
N LEU A 145 -13.66 -3.97 -5.38
CA LEU A 145 -13.00 -5.17 -4.88
C LEU A 145 -13.91 -6.38 -5.02
N THR A 146 -13.30 -7.56 -5.06
CA THR A 146 -13.99 -8.86 -5.16
C THR A 146 -13.32 -9.82 -4.18
N TYR A 147 -14.13 -10.55 -3.43
CA TYR A 147 -13.64 -11.68 -2.64
C TYR A 147 -13.47 -12.91 -3.51
N VAL A 148 -12.42 -13.68 -3.24
CA VAL A 148 -12.28 -15.08 -3.62
C VAL A 148 -12.38 -15.94 -2.37
N LEU A 149 -13.20 -16.97 -2.44
CA LEU A 149 -13.43 -17.96 -1.41
C LEU A 149 -12.95 -19.31 -1.93
N ALA A 150 -12.17 -20.01 -1.12
CA ALA A 150 -11.63 -21.32 -1.43
C ALA A 150 -11.48 -22.15 -0.15
N SER A 151 -11.25 -23.45 -0.32
CA SER A 151 -10.76 -24.31 0.76
C SER A 151 -9.23 -24.39 0.69
N ASP A 152 -8.70 -25.15 -0.26
CA ASP A 152 -7.26 -25.28 -0.56
C ASP A 152 -6.92 -25.04 -2.05
N GLY A 153 -7.93 -24.68 -2.85
CA GLY A 153 -7.83 -24.50 -4.30
C GLY A 153 -8.00 -25.78 -5.11
N THR A 154 -8.13 -26.95 -4.48
CA THR A 154 -8.34 -28.25 -5.15
C THR A 154 -9.68 -28.90 -4.81
N ALA A 155 -10.11 -28.79 -3.54
CA ALA A 155 -11.43 -29.19 -3.12
C ALA A 155 -12.48 -28.14 -3.55
N PRO A 156 -13.77 -28.51 -3.66
CA PRO A 156 -14.83 -27.55 -3.91
C PRO A 156 -14.78 -26.38 -2.93
N ALA A 157 -15.12 -25.19 -3.41
CA ALA A 157 -15.25 -24.02 -2.56
C ALA A 157 -16.31 -24.25 -1.46
N PRO A 158 -16.20 -23.55 -0.30
CA PRO A 158 -17.18 -23.64 0.77
C PRO A 158 -18.61 -23.41 0.26
N ALA A 159 -19.52 -24.32 0.64
CA ALA A 159 -20.85 -24.38 0.04
C ALA A 159 -21.79 -23.28 0.56
N GLU A 160 -21.70 -22.87 1.83
CA GLU A 160 -22.73 -21.99 2.42
C GLU A 160 -22.19 -20.56 2.59
N ILE A 161 -22.81 -19.61 1.92
CA ILE A 161 -22.46 -18.19 1.98
C ILE A 161 -23.70 -17.41 2.42
N GLU A 162 -23.59 -16.72 3.55
CA GLU A 162 -24.64 -15.91 4.16
C GLU A 162 -24.21 -14.44 4.16
N LEU A 163 -25.00 -13.59 3.52
CA LEU A 163 -24.83 -12.14 3.47
C LEU A 163 -25.91 -11.47 4.32
N ALA A 164 -25.48 -10.64 5.27
CA ALA A 164 -26.37 -9.98 6.22
C ALA A 164 -26.13 -8.47 6.30
N TRP A 165 -27.19 -7.67 6.15
CA TRP A 165 -27.17 -6.20 6.29
C TRP A 165 -28.01 -5.72 7.48
N PRO A 166 -27.66 -4.59 8.11
CA PRO A 166 -28.48 -3.99 9.15
C PRO A 166 -29.79 -3.47 8.56
N THR A 167 -30.92 -3.75 9.23
CA THR A 167 -32.20 -3.16 8.83
C THR A 167 -32.29 -1.69 9.27
N PRO A 168 -32.96 -0.82 8.48
CA PRO A 168 -33.34 0.50 8.97
C PRO A 168 -34.27 0.38 10.18
N PRO A 169 -34.27 1.36 11.10
CA PRO A 169 -35.17 1.34 12.24
C PRO A 169 -36.62 1.21 11.77
N PRO A 170 -37.46 0.43 12.47
CA PRO A 170 -38.84 0.20 12.02
C PRO A 170 -39.63 1.51 11.95
N ALA A 171 -40.59 1.58 11.03
CA ALA A 171 -41.48 2.74 10.86
C ALA A 171 -42.17 3.17 12.18
N SER A 172 -42.33 2.25 13.14
CA SER A 172 -42.81 2.56 14.50
C SER A 172 -41.97 3.64 15.22
N ARG A 173 -40.65 3.69 14.98
CA ARG A 173 -39.77 4.76 15.48
C ARG A 173 -39.96 6.08 14.76
N GLU A 174 -40.30 6.08 13.47
CA GLU A 174 -40.65 7.32 12.76
C GLU A 174 -41.99 7.89 13.26
N VAL A 175 -43.00 7.03 13.47
CA VAL A 175 -44.29 7.44 14.05
C VAL A 175 -44.13 7.85 15.53
N SER A 176 -43.14 7.31 16.26
CA SER A 176 -42.82 7.74 17.63
C SER A 176 -42.49 9.23 17.70
N ALA A 177 -41.79 9.78 16.69
CA ALA A 177 -41.48 11.20 16.63
C ALA A 177 -42.75 12.05 16.56
N TRP A 178 -43.75 11.63 15.78
CA TRP A 178 -45.04 12.30 15.70
C TRP A 178 -45.82 12.26 17.02
N PHE A 179 -45.77 11.15 17.76
CA PHE A 179 -46.41 11.06 19.08
C PHE A 179 -45.71 11.95 20.12
N ILE A 180 -44.39 12.05 20.08
CA ILE A 180 -43.62 12.94 20.95
C ILE A 180 -43.97 14.41 20.65
N ILE A 181 -44.00 14.79 19.37
CA ILE A 181 -44.37 16.15 18.93
C ILE A 181 -45.81 16.48 19.35
N ALA A 182 -46.77 15.59 19.09
CA ALA A 182 -48.17 15.78 19.46
C ALA A 182 -48.35 15.91 20.98
N GLY A 183 -47.66 15.07 21.76
CA GLY A 183 -47.64 15.13 23.22
C GLY A 183 -47.05 16.44 23.75
N ALA A 184 -45.95 16.92 23.17
CA ALA A 184 -45.31 18.19 23.54
C ALA A 184 -46.22 19.39 23.24
N VAL A 185 -46.86 19.43 22.06
CA VAL A 185 -47.79 20.49 21.67
C VAL A 185 -48.99 20.54 22.61
N LEU A 186 -49.60 19.39 22.91
CA LEU A 186 -50.69 19.30 23.89
C LEU A 186 -50.25 19.73 25.29
N GLY A 187 -49.01 19.42 25.68
CA GLY A 187 -48.40 19.88 26.92
C GLY A 187 -48.32 21.41 27.00
N VAL A 188 -47.82 22.06 25.93
CA VAL A 188 -47.73 23.53 25.84
C VAL A 188 -49.12 24.18 25.88
N ILE A 189 -50.09 23.65 25.13
CA ILE A 189 -51.48 24.15 25.15
C ILE A 189 -52.06 24.05 26.57
N GLY A 190 -51.89 22.90 27.23
CA GLY A 190 -52.31 22.70 28.61
C GLY A 190 -51.66 23.70 29.58
N LEU A 191 -50.37 23.97 29.43
CA LEU A 191 -49.63 24.94 30.23
C LEU A 191 -50.15 26.37 30.02
N VAL A 192 -50.41 26.77 28.78
CA VAL A 192 -50.96 28.10 28.45
C VAL A 192 -52.35 28.28 29.06
N LEU A 193 -53.22 27.27 28.97
CA LEU A 193 -54.54 27.31 29.60
C LEU A 193 -54.47 27.38 31.12
N LEU A 194 -53.55 26.62 31.74
CA LEU A 194 -53.31 26.65 33.19
C LEU A 194 -52.83 28.04 33.64
N LEU A 195 -51.82 28.59 32.96
CA LEU A 195 -51.31 29.94 33.23
C LEU A 195 -52.38 31.01 33.02
N GLY A 196 -53.20 30.88 31.97
CA GLY A 196 -54.35 31.74 31.72
C GLY A 196 -55.43 31.66 32.80
N ALA A 197 -55.72 30.46 33.32
CA ALA A 197 -56.65 30.25 34.43
C ALA A 197 -56.13 30.88 35.73
N VAL A 198 -54.85 30.68 36.05
CA VAL A 198 -54.18 31.31 37.21
C VAL A 198 -54.14 32.82 37.07
N TYR A 199 -53.86 33.34 35.86
CA TYR A 199 -53.88 34.77 35.57
C TYR A 199 -55.27 35.37 35.81
N ARG A 200 -56.33 34.72 35.32
CA ARG A 200 -57.73 35.14 35.56
C ARG A 200 -58.12 35.06 37.04
N MET A 201 -57.67 34.05 37.78
CA MET A 201 -57.92 33.96 39.23
C MET A 201 -57.19 35.08 39.99
N ARG A 202 -55.93 35.39 39.63
CA ARG A 202 -55.18 36.49 40.23
C ARG A 202 -55.74 37.87 39.89
N HIS A 203 -56.29 38.05 38.68
CA HIS A 203 -56.90 39.32 38.25
C HIS A 203 -58.36 39.51 38.70
N LYS A 204 -58.98 38.50 39.33
CA LYS A 204 -60.30 38.61 39.98
C LYS A 204 -60.22 38.97 41.48
N GLY A 205 -59.08 39.46 41.96
CA GLY A 205 -58.91 39.95 43.32
C GLY A 205 -59.34 41.42 43.52
N GLY A 206 -60.57 41.62 44.00
CA GLY A 206 -60.92 42.68 44.97
C GLY A 206 -61.42 44.06 44.43
N PRO A 207 -62.56 44.59 44.94
CA PRO A 207 -63.09 45.90 44.54
C PRO A 207 -62.20 47.05 45.03
N LYS A 208 -61.72 47.86 44.09
CA LYS A 208 -61.07 49.15 44.39
C LYS A 208 -62.11 50.13 44.97
N ARG A 209 -62.28 50.11 46.30
CA ARG A 209 -63.02 51.16 47.02
C ARG A 209 -62.28 52.48 46.87
N ARG A 210 -62.84 53.38 46.05
CA ARG A 210 -62.45 54.79 45.97
C ARG A 210 -62.73 55.44 47.32
N MET A 211 -61.69 55.90 48.01
CA MET A 211 -61.87 56.74 49.19
C MET A 211 -62.27 58.17 48.78
N PRO A 212 -63.17 58.83 49.53
CA PRO A 212 -63.58 60.22 49.28
C PRO A 212 -62.47 61.24 49.54
N LYS A 213 -62.59 62.37 48.83
CA LYS A 213 -61.62 63.49 48.77
C LYS A 213 -61.66 64.30 50.09
N VAL A 214 -60.55 64.32 50.82
CA VAL A 214 -60.37 65.14 52.04
C VAL A 214 -59.72 66.50 51.65
N PRO A 215 -60.13 67.65 52.23
CA PRO A 215 -59.67 68.98 51.81
C PRO A 215 -58.25 69.32 52.27
N LYS A 216 -57.58 70.19 51.51
CA LYS A 216 -56.21 70.68 51.73
C LYS A 216 -56.05 71.44 53.06
N ARG A 217 -54.98 71.12 53.80
CA ARG A 217 -54.45 71.93 54.92
C ARG A 217 -53.09 72.53 54.51
N PRO A 218 -52.77 73.78 54.89
CA PRO A 218 -51.66 74.52 54.30
C PRO A 218 -50.28 74.10 54.82
N THR A 219 -49.29 74.42 53.98
CA THR A 219 -47.86 74.09 54.03
C THR A 219 -47.11 74.66 55.24
N ILE A 220 -46.17 73.87 55.77
CA ILE A 220 -45.01 74.38 56.53
C ILE A 220 -43.74 73.86 55.85
N LYS A 221 -42.80 74.78 55.59
CA LYS A 221 -41.45 74.51 55.08
C LYS A 221 -40.53 74.15 56.23
N SER A 222 -39.71 73.09 56.08
CA SER A 222 -38.26 73.10 56.41
C SER A 222 -37.62 71.72 56.15
N VAL A 223 -36.64 71.59 55.25
CA VAL A 223 -35.16 71.57 55.47
C VAL A 223 -34.57 70.15 55.73
N ARG A 224 -33.87 69.67 54.69
CA ARG A 224 -32.64 68.84 54.56
C ARG A 224 -32.29 67.65 55.49
N SER A 225 -32.18 66.49 54.81
CA SER A 225 -31.06 65.49 54.75
C SER A 225 -30.76 64.58 55.97
N PRO A 226 -29.97 63.48 55.84
CA PRO A 226 -29.66 62.58 54.70
C PRO A 226 -29.77 61.06 55.01
N LYS A 227 -29.60 60.22 53.96
CA LYS A 227 -29.12 58.80 53.91
C LYS A 227 -29.60 57.77 54.95
N ALA A 228 -30.12 56.63 54.49
CA ALA A 228 -29.35 55.37 54.39
C ALA A 228 -30.15 54.20 53.81
N ALA A 229 -29.40 53.26 53.25
CA ALA A 229 -29.75 52.07 52.49
C ALA A 229 -30.66 51.05 53.20
N ALA A 230 -31.43 50.29 52.41
CA ALA A 230 -31.45 48.83 52.54
C ALA A 230 -32.06 48.18 51.28
N ALA A 231 -31.31 47.20 50.76
CA ALA A 231 -31.52 46.46 49.53
C ALA A 231 -32.75 45.55 49.54
N ARG A 232 -33.33 45.29 48.36
CA ARG A 232 -34.00 44.01 48.05
C ARG A 232 -33.75 43.58 46.62
N ALA A 233 -33.42 42.30 46.50
CA ALA A 233 -33.02 41.54 45.33
C ALA A 233 -34.09 41.51 44.23
N GLY A 234 -33.64 41.70 42.99
CA GLY A 234 -34.42 41.43 41.79
C GLY A 234 -34.16 40.01 41.29
N ALA A 235 -35.22 39.20 41.22
CA ALA A 235 -35.21 37.93 40.50
C ALA A 235 -35.39 38.23 39.00
N GLY A 236 -34.35 37.99 38.21
CA GLY A 236 -34.39 38.07 36.75
C GLY A 236 -35.05 36.83 36.14
N VAL A 237 -36.06 37.04 35.30
CA VAL A 237 -36.70 36.01 34.47
C VAL A 237 -35.97 36.00 33.12
N VAL A 238 -35.35 34.87 32.79
CA VAL A 238 -34.78 34.59 31.46
C VAL A 238 -35.91 34.07 30.56
N ILE A 239 -36.21 34.78 29.48
CA ILE A 239 -37.16 34.37 28.44
C ILE A 239 -36.35 33.70 27.32
N LEU A 240 -36.53 32.39 27.13
CA LEU A 240 -35.97 31.64 26.01
C LEU A 240 -37.00 31.62 24.88
N ALA A 241 -36.65 32.20 23.73
CA ALA A 241 -37.49 32.25 22.54
C ALA A 241 -37.44 30.91 21.79
N ILE A 242 -38.59 30.32 21.50
CA ILE A 242 -38.73 29.14 20.64
C ILE A 242 -39.15 29.64 19.25
N ALA A 243 -38.33 29.33 18.25
CA ALA A 243 -38.58 29.62 16.84
C ALA A 243 -39.68 28.70 16.29
N ALA A 244 -40.66 29.30 15.62
CA ALA A 244 -41.73 28.61 14.91
C ALA A 244 -41.31 28.39 13.45
N VAL A 245 -41.28 27.13 13.01
CA VAL A 245 -41.12 26.74 11.60
C VAL A 245 -42.50 26.84 10.93
N GLY A 246 -42.59 27.65 9.88
CA GLY A 246 -43.77 27.75 9.02
C GLY A 246 -43.56 27.00 7.70
N LEU A 247 -44.50 26.12 7.36
CA LEU A 247 -44.68 25.61 5.99
C LEU A 247 -45.42 26.65 5.13
N GLY A 248 -44.98 26.84 3.89
CA GLY A 248 -45.68 27.68 2.90
C GLY A 248 -45.03 27.72 1.52
N ASN A 249 -45.46 26.80 0.66
CA ASN A 249 -45.48 26.72 -0.81
C ASN A 249 -44.83 27.78 -1.74
N ALA A 250 -44.20 27.22 -2.78
CA ALA A 250 -44.29 27.54 -4.22
C ALA A 250 -43.89 28.96 -4.70
N GLY A 251 -42.72 29.03 -5.33
CA GLY A 251 -42.30 30.11 -6.22
C GLY A 251 -41.17 29.63 -7.13
N THR A 252 -41.48 29.48 -8.42
CA THR A 252 -40.58 29.16 -9.54
C THR A 252 -39.32 30.04 -9.58
N PRO A 253 -38.09 29.50 -9.77
CA PRO A 253 -36.96 30.31 -10.19
C PRO A 253 -36.88 30.35 -11.73
N ALA A 254 -36.57 31.54 -12.22
CA ALA A 254 -36.34 31.88 -13.60
C ALA A 254 -35.15 31.09 -14.19
N ILE A 255 -35.35 30.62 -15.40
CA ILE A 255 -34.35 29.95 -16.24
C ILE A 255 -33.33 31.00 -16.67
N ALA A 256 -32.09 30.89 -16.17
CA ALA A 256 -30.96 31.58 -16.76
C ALA A 256 -30.56 30.84 -18.05
N ALA A 257 -30.62 31.54 -19.18
CA ALA A 257 -30.25 30.99 -20.47
C ALA A 257 -28.71 30.87 -20.56
N SER A 258 -28.22 29.64 -20.41
CA SER A 258 -26.85 29.26 -20.79
C SER A 258 -26.83 28.96 -22.29
N THR A 259 -26.03 29.70 -23.04
CA THR A 259 -25.70 29.44 -24.44
C THR A 259 -25.13 28.02 -24.62
N PRO A 260 -25.52 27.27 -25.69
CA PRO A 260 -24.99 25.93 -25.93
C PRO A 260 -23.52 26.00 -26.37
N GLN A 261 -22.64 25.42 -25.56
CA GLN A 261 -21.27 25.07 -25.96
C GLN A 261 -21.34 23.75 -26.76
N PRO A 262 -20.68 23.62 -27.92
CA PRO A 262 -20.80 22.43 -28.75
C PRO A 262 -20.27 21.19 -28.02
N THR A 263 -21.11 20.16 -27.99
CA THR A 263 -20.81 18.78 -27.61
C THR A 263 -19.57 18.27 -28.34
N PRO A 264 -18.50 17.82 -27.65
CA PRO A 264 -17.52 16.96 -28.29
C PRO A 264 -18.17 15.60 -28.58
N THR A 265 -18.07 15.20 -29.84
CA THR A 265 -18.36 13.88 -30.40
C THR A 265 -17.90 12.74 -29.47
N PRO A 266 -18.74 11.73 -29.16
CA PRO A 266 -18.30 10.54 -28.46
C PRO A 266 -17.42 9.73 -29.40
N GLY A 267 -16.12 9.73 -29.12
CA GLY A 267 -15.11 9.17 -30.02
C GLY A 267 -13.72 9.23 -29.43
N ALA A 268 -13.58 8.87 -28.15
CA ALA A 268 -12.34 8.39 -27.55
C ALA A 268 -12.74 7.65 -26.27
N THR A 269 -12.41 6.37 -26.18
CA THR A 269 -12.30 5.70 -24.89
C THR A 269 -11.28 6.50 -24.09
N GLU A 270 -11.73 7.23 -23.06
CA GLU A 270 -10.80 7.78 -22.07
C GLU A 270 -10.02 6.58 -21.49
N PRO A 271 -8.68 6.60 -21.48
CA PRO A 271 -7.93 5.65 -20.68
C PRO A 271 -8.43 5.79 -19.25
N GLY A 272 -8.94 4.70 -18.66
CA GLY A 272 -9.33 4.70 -17.26
C GLY A 272 -8.18 5.26 -16.41
N ALA A 273 -8.51 6.06 -15.40
CA ALA A 273 -7.51 6.68 -14.54
C ALA A 273 -6.51 5.63 -14.05
N ALA A 274 -5.21 5.89 -14.26
CA ALA A 274 -4.17 5.00 -13.79
C ALA A 274 -4.13 5.03 -12.26
N ILE A 275 -4.10 3.86 -11.64
CA ILE A 275 -4.10 3.68 -10.19
C ILE A 275 -2.86 2.89 -9.77
N PRO A 276 -2.39 3.01 -8.52
CA PRO A 276 -1.30 2.16 -8.04
C PRO A 276 -1.68 0.68 -8.14
N ALA A 277 -0.72 -0.13 -8.54
CA ALA A 277 -0.90 -1.57 -8.69
C ALA A 277 -1.05 -2.28 -7.33
N LEU A 278 -0.55 -1.69 -6.25
CA LEU A 278 -0.59 -2.25 -4.90
C LEU A 278 -1.03 -1.21 -3.86
N ASP A 279 -1.73 -1.67 -2.82
CA ASP A 279 -2.05 -0.89 -1.62
C ASP A 279 -0.87 -0.86 -0.62
N GLU A 280 -0.83 0.14 0.26
CA GLU A 280 0.24 0.26 1.26
C GLU A 280 0.32 -0.96 2.20
N ARG A 281 -0.84 -1.51 2.61
CA ARG A 281 -0.89 -2.71 3.46
C ARG A 281 -0.30 -3.92 2.74
N GLN A 282 -0.63 -4.06 1.45
CA GLN A 282 -0.10 -5.11 0.60
C GLN A 282 1.42 -4.99 0.43
N ILE A 283 1.93 -3.78 0.18
CA ILE A 283 3.37 -3.51 0.05
C ILE A 283 4.12 -3.88 1.32
N ARG A 284 3.63 -3.47 2.49
CA ARG A 284 4.25 -3.79 3.78
C ARG A 284 4.37 -5.30 4.00
N ARG A 285 3.28 -6.04 3.73
CA ARG A 285 3.24 -7.50 3.82
C ARG A 285 4.20 -8.18 2.85
N ILE A 286 4.30 -7.69 1.61
CA ILE A 286 5.25 -8.20 0.63
C ILE A 286 6.69 -7.95 1.10
N PHE A 287 6.98 -6.73 1.54
CA PHE A 287 8.31 -6.36 2.05
C PHE A 287 8.74 -7.25 3.22
N GLU A 288 7.89 -7.44 4.22
CA GLU A 288 8.18 -8.31 5.37
C GLU A 288 8.47 -9.74 4.93
N ARG A 289 7.62 -10.33 4.08
CA ARG A 289 7.85 -11.70 3.58
C ARG A 289 9.13 -11.83 2.76
N VAL A 290 9.43 -10.86 1.91
CA VAL A 290 10.66 -10.83 1.10
C VAL A 290 11.88 -10.73 2.02
N ARG A 291 11.87 -9.78 2.96
CA ARG A 291 12.95 -9.58 3.94
C ARG A 291 13.21 -10.85 4.76
N ASP A 292 12.16 -11.43 5.33
CA ASP A 292 12.28 -12.58 6.23
C ASP A 292 12.73 -13.85 5.47
N THR A 293 12.20 -14.07 4.26
CA THR A 293 12.60 -15.20 3.41
C THR A 293 14.05 -15.07 2.94
N ILE A 294 14.44 -13.88 2.47
CA ILE A 294 15.82 -13.62 2.03
C ILE A 294 16.78 -13.68 3.23
N GLY A 295 16.40 -13.15 4.39
CA GLY A 295 17.18 -13.25 5.62
C GLY A 295 17.43 -14.71 6.02
N THR A 296 16.37 -15.54 6.03
CA THR A 296 16.47 -16.98 6.30
C THR A 296 17.36 -17.68 5.26
N ALA A 297 17.23 -17.33 3.98
CA ALA A 297 18.06 -17.87 2.92
C ALA A 297 19.54 -17.44 3.05
N ASP A 298 19.78 -16.18 3.43
CA ASP A 298 21.11 -15.62 3.64
C ASP A 298 21.82 -16.30 4.83
N GLU A 299 21.10 -16.55 5.93
CA GLU A 299 21.61 -17.29 7.11
C GLU A 299 21.93 -18.76 6.77
N GLY A 300 21.07 -19.39 5.96
CA GLY A 300 21.22 -20.80 5.55
C GLY A 300 22.14 -21.05 4.36
N ASN A 301 22.59 -20.00 3.64
CA ASN A 301 23.15 -20.11 2.29
C ASN A 301 22.23 -20.92 1.32
N ASP A 302 20.92 -20.76 1.46
CA ASP A 302 19.92 -21.54 0.74
C ASP A 302 19.50 -20.84 -0.57
N ALA A 303 20.14 -21.24 -1.67
CA ALA A 303 19.85 -20.71 -3.00
C ALA A 303 18.43 -21.05 -3.47
N ALA A 304 17.88 -22.20 -3.07
CA ALA A 304 16.55 -22.61 -3.46
C ALA A 304 15.49 -21.76 -2.75
N LEU A 305 15.67 -21.49 -1.45
CA LEU A 305 14.81 -20.58 -0.70
C LEU A 305 14.92 -19.15 -1.25
N ALA A 306 16.14 -18.66 -1.55
CA ALA A 306 16.30 -17.34 -2.17
C ALA A 306 15.58 -17.23 -3.52
N ALA A 307 15.63 -18.26 -4.38
CA ALA A 307 14.97 -18.26 -5.68
C ALA A 307 13.43 -18.17 -5.62
N THR A 308 12.83 -18.37 -4.44
CA THR A 308 11.39 -18.13 -4.22
C THR A 308 11.03 -16.65 -4.17
N ARG A 309 12.00 -15.78 -3.81
CA ARG A 309 11.81 -14.33 -3.60
C ARG A 309 12.83 -13.44 -4.32
N VAL A 310 13.79 -14.02 -5.03
CA VAL A 310 14.83 -13.31 -5.78
C VAL A 310 14.92 -13.93 -7.17
N ASP A 311 15.12 -13.10 -8.18
CA ASP A 311 15.32 -13.51 -9.57
C ASP A 311 16.38 -12.64 -10.26
N GLY A 312 16.64 -12.88 -11.54
CA GLY A 312 17.48 -12.04 -12.38
C GLY A 312 18.92 -11.89 -11.85
N PRO A 313 19.56 -10.73 -12.05
CA PRO A 313 20.95 -10.52 -11.65
C PRO A 313 21.14 -10.54 -10.13
N ALA A 314 20.11 -10.22 -9.34
CA ALA A 314 20.16 -10.36 -7.89
C ALA A 314 20.30 -11.83 -7.45
N LEU A 315 19.58 -12.75 -8.10
CA LEU A 315 19.67 -14.18 -7.80
C LEU A 315 21.02 -14.76 -8.25
N GLU A 316 21.55 -14.34 -9.41
CA GLU A 316 22.87 -14.75 -9.88
C GLU A 316 23.96 -14.41 -8.83
N LEU A 317 23.92 -13.18 -8.31
CA LEU A 317 24.90 -12.71 -7.32
C LEU A 317 24.76 -13.46 -5.98
N LYS A 318 23.53 -13.59 -5.45
CA LYS A 318 23.28 -14.32 -4.20
C LYS A 318 23.68 -15.79 -4.30
N THR A 319 23.36 -16.45 -5.41
CA THR A 319 23.72 -17.86 -5.62
C THR A 319 25.24 -18.05 -5.59
N ALA A 320 26.00 -17.13 -6.20
CA ALA A 320 27.45 -17.16 -6.17
C ALA A 320 28.01 -16.89 -4.77
N ASP A 321 27.46 -15.90 -4.05
CA ASP A 321 27.83 -15.60 -2.66
C ASP A 321 27.59 -16.81 -1.75
N TYR A 322 26.46 -17.51 -1.91
CA TYR A 322 26.16 -18.71 -1.13
C TYR A 322 27.14 -19.85 -1.46
N ALA A 323 27.46 -20.04 -2.74
CA ALA A 323 28.43 -21.04 -3.17
C ALA A 323 29.84 -20.75 -2.66
N LEU A 324 30.22 -19.48 -2.55
CA LEU A 324 31.48 -19.04 -1.94
C LEU A 324 31.46 -19.26 -0.43
N ARG A 325 30.41 -18.80 0.29
CA ARG A 325 30.28 -18.95 1.75
C ARG A 325 30.19 -20.41 2.20
N ALA A 326 29.62 -21.28 1.37
CA ALA A 326 29.64 -22.72 1.62
C ALA A 326 31.06 -23.32 1.61
N LYS A 327 32.01 -22.69 0.92
CA LYS A 327 33.43 -23.11 0.86
C LYS A 327 34.31 -22.35 1.84
N ASP A 328 33.99 -21.08 2.10
CA ASP A 328 34.65 -20.23 3.08
C ASP A 328 33.63 -19.36 3.81
N ALA A 329 33.29 -19.73 5.05
CA ALA A 329 32.32 -19.00 5.86
C ALA A 329 32.76 -17.56 6.21
N GLY A 330 34.04 -17.23 6.05
CA GLY A 330 34.56 -15.87 6.22
C GLY A 330 34.38 -14.96 5.00
N GLN A 331 33.86 -15.49 3.89
CA GLN A 331 33.67 -14.70 2.68
C GLN A 331 32.67 -13.56 2.90
N ILE A 332 33.07 -12.35 2.51
CA ILE A 332 32.20 -11.17 2.49
C ILE A 332 31.31 -11.25 1.24
N PRO A 333 29.97 -11.24 1.37
CA PRO A 333 29.06 -11.25 0.23
C PRO A 333 29.20 -10.01 -0.63
N SER A 334 29.06 -10.18 -1.94
CA SER A 334 28.99 -9.06 -2.89
C SER A 334 27.56 -8.50 -3.01
N SER A 335 26.55 -9.31 -2.70
CA SER A 335 25.15 -8.91 -2.61
C SER A 335 24.90 -8.11 -1.32
N PRO A 336 24.19 -6.97 -1.38
CA PRO A 336 23.80 -6.23 -0.20
C PRO A 336 22.92 -7.07 0.72
N ALA A 337 23.10 -6.91 2.03
CA ALA A 337 22.21 -7.47 3.03
C ALA A 337 20.99 -6.56 3.22
N ILE A 338 19.79 -7.14 3.23
CA ILE A 338 18.57 -6.40 3.60
C ILE A 338 18.56 -6.27 5.12
N PRO A 339 18.52 -5.05 5.70
CA PRO A 339 18.51 -4.89 7.15
C PRO A 339 17.28 -5.52 7.78
N GLN A 340 17.48 -6.45 8.72
CA GLN A 340 16.40 -7.20 9.35
C GLN A 340 15.59 -6.34 10.34
N ASP A 341 16.25 -5.36 10.96
CA ASP A 341 15.69 -4.28 11.76
C ASP A 341 15.37 -3.02 10.94
N GLY A 342 15.48 -3.10 9.61
CA GLY A 342 15.20 -2.00 8.70
C GLY A 342 13.71 -1.75 8.52
N GLU A 343 13.38 -0.48 8.32
CA GLU A 343 12.04 -0.02 7.96
C GLU A 343 11.95 0.28 6.46
N LEU A 344 10.72 0.28 5.96
CA LEU A 344 10.41 0.70 4.60
C LEU A 344 10.50 2.23 4.53
N ALA A 345 11.61 2.74 3.97
CA ALA A 345 11.87 4.17 3.85
C ALA A 345 11.16 4.81 2.66
N LEU A 346 10.93 4.03 1.58
CA LEU A 346 10.25 4.49 0.37
C LEU A 346 9.57 3.30 -0.30
N SER A 347 8.33 3.51 -0.75
CA SER A 347 7.60 2.57 -1.61
C SER A 347 7.01 3.25 -2.82
N LEU A 348 7.25 2.67 -3.99
CA LEU A 348 6.80 3.20 -5.27
C LEU A 348 6.22 2.06 -6.13
N PRO A 349 4.90 1.80 -6.02
CA PRO A 349 4.22 0.82 -6.85
C PRO A 349 4.02 1.34 -8.26
N GLN A 350 4.09 0.47 -9.26
CA GLN A 350 3.73 0.81 -10.64
C GLN A 350 2.26 1.24 -10.74
N GLN A 351 1.95 2.19 -11.61
CA GLN A 351 0.61 2.52 -12.06
C GLN A 351 0.12 1.56 -13.14
N VAL A 352 -1.12 1.12 -12.99
CA VAL A 352 -1.84 0.30 -13.98
C VAL A 352 -3.21 0.94 -14.27
N PRO A 353 -3.73 0.85 -15.50
CA PRO A 353 -5.13 1.20 -15.75
C PRO A 353 -6.04 0.36 -14.83
N ALA A 354 -7.14 0.94 -14.35
CA ALA A 354 -8.03 0.30 -13.38
C ALA A 354 -8.53 -1.09 -13.81
N ASP A 355 -8.80 -1.27 -15.11
CA ASP A 355 -9.29 -2.52 -15.70
C ASP A 355 -8.18 -3.36 -16.34
N SER A 356 -6.91 -3.07 -16.04
CA SER A 356 -5.79 -3.73 -16.69
C SER A 356 -5.53 -5.13 -16.14
N ASP A 357 -5.52 -6.09 -17.05
CA ASP A 357 -5.02 -7.46 -16.85
C ASP A 357 -3.53 -7.59 -17.23
N ALA A 358 -2.82 -6.47 -17.39
CA ALA A 358 -1.44 -6.47 -17.85
C ALA A 358 -0.47 -6.94 -16.76
N TRP A 359 0.40 -7.85 -17.18
CA TRP A 359 1.53 -8.39 -16.43
C TRP A 359 2.80 -8.25 -17.28
N PRO A 360 3.99 -8.10 -16.68
CA PRO A 360 4.31 -8.12 -15.25
C PRO A 360 4.03 -6.80 -14.52
N ARG A 361 3.98 -6.85 -13.18
CA ARG A 361 3.86 -5.67 -12.30
C ARG A 361 5.14 -5.40 -11.53
N ARG A 362 5.47 -4.13 -11.35
CA ARG A 362 6.73 -3.69 -10.73
C ARG A 362 6.49 -2.90 -9.44
N LEU A 363 7.41 -3.05 -8.50
CA LEU A 363 7.42 -2.34 -7.22
C LEU A 363 8.86 -1.95 -6.89
N PHE A 364 9.10 -0.67 -6.64
CA PHE A 364 10.38 -0.18 -6.15
C PHE A 364 10.28 0.11 -4.65
N LEU A 365 11.24 -0.37 -3.89
CA LEU A 365 11.32 -0.20 -2.43
C LEU A 365 12.70 0.27 -2.03
N VAL A 366 12.77 1.08 -0.98
CA VAL A 366 14.01 1.36 -0.25
C VAL A 366 13.83 0.92 1.20
N ALA A 367 14.76 0.10 1.67
CA ALA A 367 14.82 -0.32 3.05
C ALA A 367 16.09 0.26 3.71
N ALA A 368 15.92 0.81 4.91
CA ALA A 368 17.01 1.39 5.67
C ALA A 368 16.78 1.19 7.17
N GLN A 369 17.88 1.10 7.91
CA GLN A 369 17.82 1.16 9.35
C GLN A 369 17.47 2.59 9.78
N PRO A 370 16.68 2.80 10.85
CA PRO A 370 16.35 4.14 11.34
C PRO A 370 17.60 5.00 11.56
N GLN A 371 18.69 4.40 12.04
CA GLN A 371 19.97 5.06 12.28
C GLN A 371 20.65 5.55 10.99
N ALA A 372 20.41 4.88 9.85
CA ALA A 372 20.92 5.29 8.55
C ALA A 372 20.15 6.50 7.98
N LEU A 373 18.88 6.66 8.38
CA LEU A 373 18.02 7.77 7.93
C LEU A 373 18.27 9.08 8.70
N GLU A 374 18.88 9.00 9.89
CA GLU A 374 19.19 10.18 10.72
C GLU A 374 20.45 10.93 10.29
N GLY A 375 21.09 10.55 9.18
CA GLY A 375 22.27 11.23 8.63
C GLY A 375 23.52 11.10 9.52
N GLY A 376 23.54 10.12 10.41
CA GLY A 376 24.74 9.77 11.16
C GLY A 376 25.77 9.13 10.23
N GLU A 377 26.95 9.74 10.13
CA GLU A 377 28.14 9.12 9.53
C GLU A 377 28.23 7.66 10.00
N PRO A 378 28.40 6.67 9.11
CA PRO A 378 28.51 5.27 9.53
C PRO A 378 29.60 5.23 10.59
N ALA A 379 29.23 4.83 11.80
CA ALA A 379 30.10 4.96 12.95
C ALA A 379 31.46 4.36 12.58
N PRO A 380 32.56 5.14 12.55
CA PRO A 380 33.88 4.56 12.37
C PRO A 380 34.01 3.58 13.52
N THR A 381 34.27 2.29 13.23
CA THR A 381 34.42 1.19 14.19
C THR A 381 34.80 1.75 15.55
N ALA A 382 33.79 2.01 16.39
CA ALA A 382 34.01 2.88 17.53
C ALA A 382 34.95 2.11 18.43
N THR A 383 36.18 2.58 18.52
CA THR A 383 37.14 2.07 19.49
C THR A 383 36.55 2.46 20.83
N ALA A 384 35.75 1.55 21.41
CA ALA A 384 34.98 1.80 22.61
C ALA A 384 35.93 2.34 23.66
N THR A 385 35.75 3.61 24.07
CA THR A 385 36.38 4.11 25.27
C THR A 385 35.59 3.55 26.44
N PRO A 386 36.15 2.65 27.26
CA PRO A 386 35.39 1.97 28.29
C PRO A 386 35.05 2.95 29.44
N THR A 387 33.76 3.10 29.77
CA THR A 387 33.34 3.68 31.05
C THR A 387 33.21 2.53 32.07
N PRO A 388 33.96 2.53 33.18
CA PRO A 388 33.97 1.40 34.10
C PRO A 388 32.71 1.37 34.98
N GLY A 389 32.07 0.21 35.04
CA GLY A 389 31.10 -0.13 36.09
C GLY A 389 31.78 -0.42 37.44
N PRO A 390 31.02 -0.46 38.54
CA PRO A 390 31.56 -0.55 39.91
C PRO A 390 32.41 -1.81 40.22
N ASP A 391 32.35 -2.85 39.39
CA ASP A 391 33.12 -4.10 39.54
C ASP A 391 34.28 -4.27 38.52
N GLY A 392 34.59 -3.25 37.72
CA GLY A 392 35.77 -3.27 36.84
C GLY A 392 35.71 -4.21 35.63
N THR A 393 34.61 -4.94 35.43
CA THR A 393 34.35 -5.72 34.21
C THR A 393 33.61 -4.85 33.19
N VAL A 394 34.29 -4.56 32.08
CA VAL A 394 33.71 -3.90 30.91
C VAL A 394 33.46 -4.98 29.86
N ALA A 395 32.20 -5.39 29.69
CA ALA A 395 31.79 -6.02 28.45
C ALA A 395 31.34 -4.88 27.51
N PRO A 396 32.02 -4.63 26.39
CA PRO A 396 31.50 -3.70 25.40
C PRO A 396 30.18 -4.26 24.88
N GLU A 397 29.10 -3.49 25.00
CA GLU A 397 27.90 -3.71 24.19
C GLU A 397 28.34 -3.57 22.72
N PRO A 398 28.14 -4.59 21.87
CA PRO A 398 28.63 -4.52 20.50
C PRO A 398 27.93 -3.36 19.79
N ALA A 399 28.70 -2.41 19.27
CA ALA A 399 28.17 -1.40 18.36
C ALA A 399 27.56 -2.13 17.17
N VAL A 400 26.24 -2.02 17.01
CA VAL A 400 25.53 -2.59 15.86
C VAL A 400 26.02 -1.85 14.62
N ALA A 401 26.62 -2.57 13.68
CA ALA A 401 27.09 -1.98 12.43
C ALA A 401 25.87 -1.46 11.65
N VAL A 402 25.87 -0.17 11.30
CA VAL A 402 24.81 0.42 10.48
C VAL A 402 25.04 0.02 9.03
N LEU A 403 24.07 -0.70 8.45
CA LEU A 403 24.07 -1.09 7.05
C LEU A 403 23.66 0.08 6.16
N PRO A 404 24.23 0.21 4.94
CA PRO A 404 23.78 1.21 3.99
C PRO A 404 22.32 0.94 3.59
N PRO A 405 21.53 1.99 3.26
CA PRO A 405 20.22 1.82 2.66
C PRO A 405 20.30 0.94 1.40
N VAL A 406 19.34 0.05 1.23
CA VAL A 406 19.26 -0.83 0.06
C VAL A 406 18.01 -0.51 -0.75
N ALA A 407 18.16 -0.47 -2.06
CA ALA A 407 17.05 -0.36 -3.00
C ALA A 407 16.78 -1.71 -3.66
N MET A 408 15.49 -2.01 -3.80
CA MET A 408 14.98 -3.23 -4.41
C MET A 408 14.01 -2.88 -5.53
N VAL A 409 14.16 -3.58 -6.65
CA VAL A 409 13.15 -3.58 -7.72
C VAL A 409 12.56 -4.97 -7.78
N LEU A 410 11.27 -5.06 -7.47
CA LEU A 410 10.52 -6.30 -7.42
C LEU A 410 9.60 -6.42 -8.62
N THR A 411 9.42 -7.67 -9.03
CA THR A 411 8.62 -8.04 -10.20
C THR A 411 7.68 -9.17 -9.84
N GLN A 412 6.41 -9.00 -10.17
CA GLN A 412 5.44 -10.09 -10.21
C GLN A 412 5.19 -10.44 -11.69
N ALA A 413 5.66 -11.63 -12.09
CA ALA A 413 5.66 -12.04 -13.50
C ALA A 413 4.24 -12.33 -14.03
N GLY A 414 3.42 -12.99 -13.23
CA GLY A 414 2.01 -13.26 -13.50
C GLY A 414 1.18 -13.23 -12.22
N PRO A 415 -0.16 -13.39 -12.34
CA PRO A 415 -1.07 -13.15 -11.23
C PRO A 415 -0.90 -14.12 -10.07
N ARG A 416 -0.48 -15.36 -10.33
CA ARG A 416 -0.23 -16.39 -9.31
C ARG A 416 1.22 -16.40 -8.81
N ASP A 417 2.11 -15.60 -9.41
CA ASP A 417 3.51 -15.54 -9.00
C ASP A 417 3.69 -14.65 -7.77
N ALA A 418 4.70 -14.96 -6.97
CA ALA A 418 5.17 -14.08 -5.90
C ALA A 418 5.97 -12.90 -6.50
N TYR A 419 5.99 -11.77 -5.81
CA TYR A 419 6.96 -10.72 -6.08
C TYR A 419 8.36 -11.24 -5.77
N LYS A 420 9.24 -11.12 -6.77
CA LYS A 420 10.66 -11.44 -6.65
C LYS A 420 11.52 -10.21 -6.85
N VAL A 421 12.54 -10.07 -6.01
CA VAL A 421 13.58 -9.05 -6.12
C VAL A 421 14.45 -9.37 -7.34
N GLU A 422 14.33 -8.56 -8.39
CA GLU A 422 15.11 -8.72 -9.62
C GLU A 422 16.43 -7.93 -9.55
N TYR A 423 16.40 -6.78 -8.86
CA TYR A 423 17.56 -5.96 -8.55
C TYR A 423 17.62 -5.66 -7.05
N LEU A 424 18.80 -5.84 -6.45
CA LEU A 424 19.11 -5.49 -5.07
C LEU A 424 20.45 -4.76 -5.02
N VAL A 425 20.43 -3.46 -4.71
CA VAL A 425 21.61 -2.60 -4.72
C VAL A 425 21.76 -1.85 -3.41
N ALA A 426 23.00 -1.57 -3.01
CA ALA A 426 23.29 -0.63 -1.92
C ALA A 426 23.30 0.78 -2.50
N LEU A 427 22.59 1.70 -1.85
CA LEU A 427 22.55 3.10 -2.28
C LEU A 427 23.85 3.82 -1.91
N GLN A 428 24.33 4.61 -2.85
CA GLN A 428 25.50 5.49 -2.69
C GLN A 428 25.13 6.98 -2.85
N ALA A 429 23.94 7.26 -3.38
CA ALA A 429 23.39 8.60 -3.53
C ALA A 429 21.90 8.60 -3.16
N ASP A 430 21.37 9.80 -2.89
CA ASP A 430 19.97 9.99 -2.53
C ASP A 430 19.04 9.69 -3.70
N ILE A 431 17.89 9.08 -3.39
CA ILE A 431 16.82 8.85 -4.37
C ILE A 431 16.17 10.20 -4.72
N PRO A 432 15.94 10.51 -6.00
CA PRO A 432 15.22 11.72 -6.42
C PRO A 432 13.79 11.73 -5.88
N GLU A 433 13.10 12.88 -5.96
CA GLU A 433 11.70 12.95 -5.54
C GLU A 433 10.81 12.06 -6.43
N VAL A 434 10.05 11.18 -5.79
CA VAL A 434 9.14 10.23 -6.46
C VAL A 434 7.69 10.48 -6.04
N PRO A 435 6.71 10.04 -6.85
CA PRO A 435 5.31 10.13 -6.48
C PRO A 435 5.01 9.45 -5.14
N ALA A 436 3.94 9.90 -4.47
CA ALA A 436 3.46 9.24 -3.27
C ALA A 436 3.03 7.79 -3.57
N THR A 437 3.10 6.92 -2.55
CA THR A 437 2.72 5.50 -2.70
C THR A 437 1.28 5.31 -3.21
N GLU A 438 0.36 6.19 -2.78
CA GLU A 438 -1.04 6.20 -3.18
C GLU A 438 -1.29 6.63 -4.63
N ASP A 439 -0.34 7.34 -5.24
CA ASP A 439 -0.39 7.70 -6.65
C ASP A 439 0.31 6.65 -7.51
N GLY A 440 1.44 6.12 -7.04
CA GLY A 440 2.31 5.20 -7.78
C GLY A 440 3.07 5.88 -8.92
N THR A 441 3.81 5.09 -9.69
CA THR A 441 4.65 5.59 -10.80
C THR A 441 4.27 4.96 -12.14
N ALA A 442 4.26 5.76 -13.20
CA ALA A 442 4.24 5.23 -14.56
C ALA A 442 5.55 4.47 -14.88
N LEU A 443 5.43 3.40 -15.68
CA LEU A 443 6.59 2.81 -16.37
C LEU A 443 6.88 3.61 -17.64
N LEU A 444 8.15 3.93 -17.85
CA LEU A 444 8.59 4.62 -19.05
C LEU A 444 9.05 3.61 -20.12
N PRO A 445 8.66 3.80 -21.39
CA PRO A 445 9.13 2.93 -22.46
C PRO A 445 10.63 3.16 -22.71
N PRO A 446 11.37 2.15 -23.22
CA PRO A 446 12.82 2.23 -23.41
C PRO A 446 13.31 3.40 -24.28
N ASP A 447 12.45 3.88 -25.18
CA ASP A 447 12.66 4.99 -26.12
C ASP A 447 11.92 6.28 -25.72
N SER A 448 11.55 6.42 -24.44
CA SER A 448 10.86 7.60 -23.92
C SER A 448 11.56 8.89 -24.29
N SER A 449 10.79 9.85 -24.83
CA SER A 449 11.26 11.19 -25.16
C SER A 449 11.12 12.20 -24.01
N LEU A 450 10.67 11.74 -22.84
CA LEU A 450 10.43 12.59 -21.66
C LEU A 450 11.72 12.87 -20.86
N VAL A 451 12.78 12.13 -21.13
CA VAL A 451 14.04 12.14 -20.36
C VAL A 451 15.21 12.66 -21.19
N SER A 452 16.26 13.11 -20.53
CA SER A 452 17.45 13.69 -21.17
C SER A 452 18.28 12.68 -21.97
N PHE A 453 18.11 11.38 -21.69
CA PHE A 453 18.86 10.30 -22.33
C PHE A 453 17.97 9.08 -22.63
N PRO A 454 18.09 8.45 -23.82
CA PRO A 454 17.32 7.25 -24.13
C PRO A 454 17.57 6.12 -23.13
N LEU A 455 16.51 5.62 -22.48
CA LEU A 455 16.59 4.70 -21.35
C LEU A 455 17.26 3.37 -21.72
N ALA A 456 16.98 2.83 -22.91
CA ALA A 456 17.65 1.64 -23.44
C ALA A 456 19.17 1.82 -23.64
N GLY A 457 19.61 3.06 -23.84
CA GLY A 457 21.01 3.39 -24.09
C GLY A 457 21.83 3.62 -22.83
N VAL A 458 21.22 3.81 -21.66
CA VAL A 458 21.91 4.21 -20.42
C VAL A 458 22.98 3.20 -20.03
N THR A 459 22.62 1.91 -19.94
CA THR A 459 23.57 0.86 -19.55
C THR A 459 24.68 0.65 -20.60
N PRO A 460 24.39 0.55 -21.91
CA PRO A 460 25.44 0.52 -22.94
C PRO A 460 26.38 1.72 -22.92
N ALA A 461 25.85 2.94 -22.72
CA ALA A 461 26.65 4.15 -22.60
C ALA A 461 27.56 4.11 -21.37
N TYR A 462 27.06 3.64 -20.24
CA TYR A 462 27.87 3.46 -19.04
C TYR A 462 28.96 2.40 -19.23
N VAL A 463 28.69 1.30 -19.94
CA VAL A 463 29.71 0.30 -20.31
C VAL A 463 30.81 0.89 -21.21
N ASP A 464 30.45 1.81 -22.10
CA ASP A 464 31.43 2.54 -22.91
C ASP A 464 32.38 3.35 -22.01
N ILE A 465 31.86 4.02 -20.98
CA ILE A 465 32.67 4.72 -19.97
C ILE A 465 33.55 3.74 -19.18
N LEU A 466 33.03 2.58 -18.76
CA LEU A 466 33.83 1.57 -18.05
C LEU A 466 35.00 1.03 -18.89
N THR A 467 34.91 1.10 -20.22
CA THR A 467 35.93 0.56 -21.14
C THR A 467 36.85 1.62 -21.74
N GLN A 468 36.39 2.86 -21.90
CA GLN A 468 37.14 3.95 -22.52
C GLN A 468 37.49 5.10 -21.57
N ASP A 469 36.89 5.13 -20.38
CA ASP A 469 37.04 6.21 -19.39
C ASP A 469 36.76 7.58 -20.06
N THR A 470 37.57 8.61 -19.77
CA THR A 470 37.47 9.97 -20.35
C THR A 470 37.51 10.03 -21.88
N ALA A 471 37.85 8.95 -22.58
CA ALA A 471 37.79 8.90 -24.05
C ALA A 471 36.38 8.60 -24.60
N SER A 472 35.45 8.16 -23.74
CA SER A 472 34.06 7.92 -24.12
C SER A 472 33.37 9.24 -24.52
N PRO A 473 32.66 9.30 -25.67
CA PRO A 473 31.93 10.50 -26.09
C PRO A 473 30.75 10.84 -25.19
N VAL A 474 30.33 9.92 -24.32
CA VAL A 474 29.21 10.09 -23.38
C VAL A 474 29.69 10.31 -21.94
N TYR A 475 31.00 10.47 -21.71
CA TYR A 475 31.57 10.63 -20.37
C TYR A 475 30.93 11.78 -19.58
N ASP A 476 30.78 12.95 -20.20
CA ASP A 476 30.25 14.15 -19.57
C ASP A 476 28.72 14.08 -19.31
N ALA A 477 28.03 13.06 -19.82
CA ALA A 477 26.61 12.84 -19.54
C ALA A 477 26.37 12.18 -18.17
N PHE A 478 27.41 11.67 -17.50
CA PHE A 478 27.30 10.95 -16.23
C PHE A 478 28.07 11.66 -15.11
N ASP A 479 27.57 11.55 -13.87
CA ASP A 479 28.27 12.03 -12.68
C ASP A 479 29.35 11.01 -12.23
N ILE A 480 30.41 10.90 -13.02
CA ILE A 480 31.50 9.95 -12.77
C ILE A 480 32.32 10.31 -11.53
N ALA A 481 32.33 11.58 -11.12
CA ALA A 481 33.11 12.04 -9.98
C ALA A 481 32.62 11.41 -8.65
N ASN A 482 31.30 11.24 -8.50
CA ASN A 482 30.68 10.68 -7.30
C ASN A 482 30.38 9.18 -7.40
N ASP A 483 30.63 8.56 -8.55
CA ASP A 483 30.37 7.15 -8.78
C ASP A 483 31.42 6.25 -8.09
N ARG A 484 30.97 5.32 -7.23
CA ARG A 484 31.84 4.32 -6.58
C ARG A 484 31.92 3.00 -7.31
N PHE A 485 30.99 2.68 -8.20
CA PHE A 485 31.04 1.46 -8.99
C PHE A 485 32.24 1.46 -9.94
N ILE A 486 32.49 2.60 -10.60
CA ILE A 486 33.59 2.74 -11.57
C ILE A 486 34.99 2.49 -10.95
N LEU A 487 35.17 2.72 -9.64
CA LEU A 487 36.44 2.42 -8.97
C LEU A 487 36.78 0.93 -8.95
N GLY A 488 35.75 0.08 -8.89
CA GLY A 488 35.89 -1.38 -8.85
C GLY A 488 35.88 -2.03 -10.23
N TRP A 489 35.36 -1.35 -11.25
CA TRP A 489 35.00 -1.96 -12.53
C TRP A 489 35.55 -1.24 -13.76
N GLY A 490 35.92 0.03 -13.63
CA GLY A 490 36.37 0.87 -14.73
C GLY A 490 37.75 0.53 -15.26
N LEU A 491 38.11 1.16 -16.39
CA LEU A 491 39.35 0.93 -17.13
C LEU A 491 40.60 1.06 -16.25
N ALA A 492 40.65 2.06 -15.36
CA ALA A 492 41.78 2.26 -14.45
C ALA A 492 42.03 1.03 -13.55
N LYS A 493 40.96 0.39 -13.06
CA LYS A 493 41.06 -0.83 -12.24
C LYS A 493 41.56 -2.01 -13.06
N GLN A 494 41.04 -2.18 -14.26
CA GLN A 494 41.45 -3.24 -15.19
C GLN A 494 42.94 -3.10 -15.57
N GLN A 495 43.38 -1.88 -15.88
CA GLN A 495 44.78 -1.59 -16.19
C GLN A 495 45.70 -1.83 -14.98
N ALA A 496 45.28 -1.43 -13.78
CA ALA A 496 46.04 -1.70 -12.55
C ALA A 496 46.21 -3.21 -12.32
N GLN A 497 45.17 -4.02 -12.57
CA GLN A 497 45.25 -5.48 -12.48
C GLN A 497 46.20 -6.07 -13.53
N GLN A 498 46.15 -5.60 -14.78
CA GLN A 498 47.09 -6.03 -15.83
C GLN A 498 48.54 -5.66 -15.51
N GLN A 499 48.78 -4.45 -14.99
CA GLN A 499 50.12 -4.00 -14.57
C GLN A 499 50.65 -4.85 -13.42
N ASN A 500 49.80 -5.16 -12.44
CA ASN A 500 50.17 -6.04 -11.33
C ASN A 500 50.54 -7.45 -11.81
N GLN A 501 49.87 -7.99 -12.83
CA GLN A 501 50.22 -9.28 -13.44
C GLN A 501 51.54 -9.22 -14.22
N ALA A 502 51.77 -8.13 -14.97
CA ALA A 502 53.00 -7.93 -15.71
C ALA A 502 54.24 -7.77 -14.81
N GLY A 503 54.05 -7.30 -13.57
CA GLY A 503 55.11 -7.15 -12.57
C GLY A 503 55.47 -8.42 -11.78
N GLN A 504 54.77 -9.54 -11.99
CA GLN A 504 55.06 -10.80 -11.30
C GLN A 504 56.24 -11.55 -11.93
N GLU A 505 56.93 -12.39 -11.14
CA GLU A 505 58.05 -13.22 -11.62
C GLU A 505 57.63 -14.19 -12.74
N SER A 506 56.37 -14.61 -12.77
CA SER A 506 55.75 -15.42 -13.83
C SER A 506 54.47 -14.72 -14.30
N PRO A 507 54.57 -13.79 -15.27
CA PRO A 507 53.42 -13.00 -15.69
C PRO A 507 52.36 -13.86 -16.39
N ASN A 508 51.10 -13.45 -16.25
CA ASN A 508 49.98 -14.04 -16.97
C ASN A 508 49.40 -13.02 -17.95
N ASN A 509 48.89 -13.52 -19.08
CA ASN A 509 48.06 -12.72 -19.95
C ASN A 509 46.71 -12.48 -19.27
N MET A 510 46.24 -11.23 -19.24
CA MET A 510 44.97 -10.87 -18.64
C MET A 510 44.18 -9.96 -19.59
N ALA A 511 43.00 -10.40 -19.99
CA ALA A 511 42.10 -9.68 -20.88
C ALA A 511 40.73 -9.50 -20.21
N PHE A 512 40.18 -8.29 -20.33
CA PHE A 512 38.85 -7.94 -19.86
C PHE A 512 37.93 -7.67 -21.04
N ALA A 513 36.68 -8.09 -20.92
CA ALA A 513 35.59 -7.68 -21.80
C ALA A 513 34.40 -7.27 -20.94
N THR A 514 33.93 -6.03 -21.09
CA THR A 514 32.79 -5.50 -20.34
C THR A 514 31.64 -5.26 -21.31
N THR A 515 30.45 -5.75 -21.00
CA THR A 515 29.24 -5.64 -21.83
C THR A 515 28.03 -5.28 -20.97
N ALA A 516 26.99 -4.73 -21.59
CA ALA A 516 25.68 -4.67 -20.95
C ALA A 516 25.13 -6.10 -20.81
N GLY A 517 24.39 -6.36 -19.74
CA GLY A 517 23.65 -7.61 -19.54
C GLY A 517 22.26 -7.56 -20.17
N ASP A 518 21.69 -8.72 -20.44
CA ASP A 518 20.40 -8.88 -21.12
C ASP A 518 19.18 -8.85 -20.17
N SER A 519 19.36 -8.37 -18.93
CA SER A 519 18.28 -8.28 -17.95
C SER A 519 17.22 -7.25 -18.38
N PRO A 520 15.93 -7.46 -18.04
CA PRO A 520 14.87 -6.52 -18.35
C PRO A 520 15.15 -5.10 -17.85
N LEU A 521 15.07 -4.13 -18.77
CA LEU A 521 15.08 -2.71 -18.42
C LEU A 521 13.79 -2.36 -17.69
N ILE A 522 13.91 -1.86 -16.46
CA ILE A 522 12.79 -1.31 -15.69
C ILE A 522 13.09 0.17 -15.49
N ALA A 523 12.18 1.02 -15.94
CA ALA A 523 12.30 2.45 -15.81
C ALA A 523 11.02 3.06 -15.21
N LEU A 524 11.16 3.68 -14.04
CA LEU A 524 10.07 4.27 -13.27
C LEU A 524 10.18 5.80 -13.32
N ALA A 525 9.08 6.47 -13.64
CA ALA A 525 9.04 7.93 -13.64
C ALA A 525 9.23 8.52 -12.23
N THR A 526 9.85 9.70 -12.18
CA THR A 526 10.01 10.51 -10.96
C THR A 526 9.06 11.71 -10.98
N THR A 527 8.84 12.38 -9.84
CA THR A 527 7.93 13.54 -9.75
C THR A 527 8.39 14.69 -10.64
N GLU A 528 9.70 14.86 -10.77
CA GLU A 528 10.32 15.90 -11.60
C GLU A 528 10.42 15.53 -13.09
N GLY A 529 9.83 14.41 -13.52
CA GLY A 529 9.82 13.99 -14.94
C GLY A 529 11.07 13.24 -15.41
N GLY A 530 12.04 12.99 -14.54
CA GLY A 530 13.15 12.06 -14.77
C GLY A 530 12.74 10.59 -14.60
N ALA A 531 13.71 9.68 -14.60
CA ALA A 531 13.50 8.25 -14.47
C ALA A 531 14.50 7.56 -13.54
N ILE A 532 14.03 6.62 -12.72
CA ILE A 532 14.87 5.62 -12.04
C ILE A 532 14.97 4.40 -12.95
N VAL A 533 16.19 3.98 -13.30
CA VAL A 533 16.45 2.98 -14.34
C VAL A 533 17.35 1.87 -13.82
N THR A 534 16.97 0.61 -14.06
CA THR A 534 17.82 -0.54 -13.74
C THR A 534 18.82 -0.83 -14.86
N GLY A 535 20.00 -1.33 -14.49
CA GLY A 535 21.00 -1.78 -15.44
C GLY A 535 21.80 -2.96 -14.93
N THR A 536 22.24 -3.80 -15.87
CA THR A 536 23.12 -4.94 -15.58
C THR A 536 24.39 -4.80 -16.42
N VAL A 537 25.55 -4.97 -15.80
CA VAL A 537 26.86 -5.01 -16.46
C VAL A 537 27.46 -6.39 -16.25
N ARG A 538 28.04 -6.96 -17.31
CA ARG A 538 28.84 -8.19 -17.23
C ARG A 538 30.28 -7.88 -17.57
N GLN A 539 31.20 -8.40 -16.77
CA GLN A 539 32.63 -8.33 -17.07
C GLN A 539 33.22 -9.74 -17.09
N LEU A 540 33.82 -10.11 -18.21
CA LEU A 540 34.61 -11.33 -18.36
C LEU A 540 36.08 -10.99 -18.16
N ALA A 541 36.73 -11.68 -17.23
CA ALA A 541 38.18 -11.63 -17.04
C ALA A 541 38.78 -12.99 -17.43
N ASN A 542 39.58 -13.00 -18.49
CA ASN A 542 40.32 -14.17 -18.94
C ASN A 542 41.79 -14.03 -18.53
N VAL A 543 42.29 -14.99 -17.76
CA VAL A 543 43.68 -15.03 -17.32
C VAL A 543 44.32 -16.32 -17.81
N SER A 544 45.36 -16.25 -18.63
CA SER A 544 46.07 -17.42 -19.16
C SER A 544 47.59 -17.30 -18.96
N PRO A 545 48.36 -18.40 -18.96
CA PRO A 545 49.80 -18.32 -18.82
C PRO A 545 50.42 -17.51 -19.97
N ALA A 546 51.40 -16.65 -19.68
CA ALA A 546 52.13 -15.93 -20.73
C ALA A 546 53.18 -16.82 -21.43
N GLU A 547 53.68 -17.84 -20.73
CA GLU A 547 54.70 -18.76 -21.23
C GLU A 547 54.19 -20.21 -21.33
N ALA A 548 54.65 -20.93 -22.36
CA ALA A 548 54.28 -22.32 -22.54
C ALA A 548 54.83 -23.19 -21.40
N GLY A 549 53.93 -23.95 -20.76
CA GLY A 549 54.27 -24.81 -19.60
C GLY A 549 54.19 -24.10 -18.25
N ALA A 550 53.95 -22.78 -18.21
CA ALA A 550 53.64 -22.07 -16.97
C ALA A 550 52.21 -22.37 -16.50
N LYS A 551 51.94 -22.18 -15.20
CA LYS A 551 50.63 -22.41 -14.59
C LYS A 551 50.10 -21.13 -13.97
N VAL A 552 48.83 -20.83 -14.23
CA VAL A 552 48.09 -19.80 -13.50
C VAL A 552 47.64 -20.40 -12.17
N ILE A 553 47.83 -19.66 -11.08
CA ILE A 553 47.33 -20.04 -9.75
C ILE A 553 46.05 -19.25 -9.50
N GLY A 554 44.94 -19.95 -9.30
CA GLY A 554 43.69 -19.36 -8.84
C GLY A 554 43.82 -18.94 -7.37
N GLN A 555 43.31 -17.76 -7.03
CA GLN A 555 43.31 -17.23 -5.66
C GLN A 555 41.89 -16.79 -5.27
N GLY A 556 41.59 -16.87 -3.97
CA GLY A 556 40.30 -16.46 -3.40
C GLY A 556 39.12 -17.06 -4.18
N ASP A 557 38.17 -16.21 -4.54
CA ASP A 557 36.92 -16.58 -5.21
C ASP A 557 37.13 -17.35 -6.52
N ILE A 558 38.20 -17.04 -7.27
CA ILE A 558 38.50 -17.74 -8.53
C ILE A 558 38.77 -19.22 -8.26
N GLN A 559 39.57 -19.52 -7.23
CA GLN A 559 39.87 -20.89 -6.82
C GLN A 559 38.63 -21.56 -6.22
N LEU A 560 37.93 -20.85 -5.33
CA LEU A 560 36.73 -21.37 -4.67
C LEU A 560 35.68 -21.75 -5.71
N LEU A 561 35.36 -20.90 -6.69
CA LEU A 561 34.34 -21.18 -7.70
C LEU A 561 34.78 -22.20 -8.75
N SER A 562 36.02 -22.13 -9.24
CA SER A 562 36.51 -23.05 -10.28
C SER A 562 36.81 -24.46 -9.75
N GLY A 563 37.14 -24.59 -8.46
CA GLY A 563 37.62 -25.83 -7.86
C GLY A 563 39.04 -26.23 -8.31
N VAL A 564 39.73 -25.37 -9.06
CA VAL A 564 41.07 -25.64 -9.62
C VAL A 564 42.05 -24.63 -9.04
N GLU A 565 43.03 -25.09 -8.26
CA GLU A 565 44.09 -24.22 -7.72
C GLU A 565 45.09 -23.81 -8.79
N ARG A 566 45.43 -24.70 -9.72
CA ARG A 566 46.46 -24.46 -10.73
C ARG A 566 46.05 -25.02 -12.09
N THR A 567 46.28 -24.24 -13.14
CA THR A 567 45.91 -24.60 -14.51
C THR A 567 46.97 -24.18 -15.52
N GLU A 568 47.19 -25.01 -16.54
CA GLU A 568 48.04 -24.70 -17.70
C GLU A 568 47.28 -23.96 -18.81
N ARG A 569 45.95 -23.86 -18.70
CA ARG A 569 45.08 -23.19 -19.68
C ARG A 569 44.68 -21.79 -19.22
N GLY A 570 44.41 -21.64 -17.93
CA GLY A 570 43.98 -20.38 -17.32
C GLY A 570 42.54 -20.42 -16.80
N TYR A 571 42.03 -19.25 -16.41
CA TYR A 571 40.69 -19.07 -15.87
C TYR A 571 39.87 -18.10 -16.73
N ALA A 572 38.57 -18.40 -16.84
CA ALA A 572 37.55 -17.48 -17.31
C ALA A 572 36.60 -17.18 -16.14
N SER A 573 36.65 -15.94 -15.65
CA SER A 573 35.83 -15.47 -14.54
C SER A 573 34.81 -14.46 -15.02
N THR A 574 33.54 -14.68 -14.68
CA THR A 574 32.44 -13.78 -15.01
C THR A 574 32.01 -13.03 -13.77
N TYR A 575 31.94 -11.71 -13.88
CA TYR A 575 31.43 -10.81 -12.87
C TYR A 575 30.12 -10.20 -13.35
N VAL A 576 29.18 -9.98 -12.43
CA VAL A 576 27.91 -9.29 -12.68
C VAL A 576 27.80 -8.08 -11.76
N GLY A 577 27.51 -6.93 -12.35
CA GLY A 577 27.16 -5.70 -11.67
C GLY A 577 25.70 -5.35 -11.90
N GLN A 578 25.00 -5.00 -10.83
CA GLN A 578 23.66 -4.43 -10.81
C GLN A 578 23.80 -2.93 -10.54
N LEU A 579 23.08 -2.12 -11.30
CA LEU A 579 23.12 -0.67 -11.25
C LEU A 579 21.71 -0.11 -11.18
N LEU A 580 21.56 0.95 -10.39
CA LEU A 580 20.38 1.80 -10.36
C LEU A 580 20.81 3.19 -10.77
N PHE A 581 20.21 3.73 -11.82
CA PHE A 581 20.51 5.06 -12.34
C PHE A 581 19.35 6.02 -12.10
N TYR A 582 19.65 7.30 -11.97
CA TYR A 582 18.72 8.39 -12.20
C TYR A 582 19.04 9.05 -13.53
N VAL A 583 18.06 9.12 -14.43
CA VAL A 583 18.12 9.87 -15.68
C VAL A 583 17.27 11.14 -15.52
N PRO A 584 17.86 12.33 -15.64
CA PRO A 584 17.12 13.59 -15.50
C PRO A 584 16.02 13.78 -16.56
N PRO A 585 15.04 14.68 -16.31
CA PRO A 585 14.05 15.07 -17.31
C PRO A 585 14.73 15.75 -18.51
N LEU A 586 14.04 15.77 -19.66
CA LEU A 586 14.57 16.30 -20.92
C LEU A 586 15.09 17.75 -20.84
N ASP A 587 14.48 18.58 -20.00
CA ASP A 587 14.80 20.00 -19.82
C ASP A 587 15.87 20.26 -18.74
N SER A 588 16.37 19.21 -18.08
CA SER A 588 17.46 19.31 -17.11
C SER A 588 18.83 19.27 -17.77
N GLU A 589 19.74 20.12 -17.30
CA GLU A 589 21.17 20.07 -17.64
C GLU A 589 21.97 19.16 -16.68
N GLY A 590 21.28 18.48 -15.75
CA GLY A 590 21.92 17.57 -14.80
C GLY A 590 22.49 16.31 -15.47
N PRO A 591 23.57 15.72 -14.91
CA PRO A 591 24.10 14.45 -15.39
C PRO A 591 23.25 13.24 -14.93
N ILE A 592 23.43 12.11 -15.59
CA ILE A 592 22.93 10.80 -15.14
C ILE A 592 23.73 10.39 -13.89
N VAL A 593 23.03 9.98 -12.84
CA VAL A 593 23.65 9.62 -11.56
C VAL A 593 23.49 8.12 -11.30
N VAL A 594 24.55 7.45 -10.85
CA VAL A 594 24.46 6.08 -10.33
C VAL A 594 23.97 6.16 -8.88
N LEU A 595 22.71 5.83 -8.64
CA LEU A 595 22.06 5.89 -7.33
C LEU A 595 22.56 4.80 -6.38
N GLY A 596 22.82 3.61 -6.92
CA GLY A 596 23.26 2.46 -6.15
C GLY A 596 23.79 1.35 -7.02
N TYR A 597 24.57 0.46 -6.41
CA TYR A 597 25.14 -0.68 -7.10
C TYR A 597 25.30 -1.90 -6.20
N ALA A 598 25.45 -3.05 -6.84
CA ALA A 598 25.96 -4.28 -6.25
C ALA A 598 26.77 -5.00 -7.32
N GLY A 599 27.78 -5.77 -6.96
CA GLY A 599 28.46 -6.56 -7.97
C GLY A 599 29.62 -7.38 -7.45
N GLY A 600 29.83 -8.51 -8.11
CA GLY A 600 30.82 -9.50 -7.70
C GLY A 600 31.00 -10.60 -8.75
N ILE A 601 31.86 -11.55 -8.43
CA ILE A 601 32.10 -12.72 -9.27
C ILE A 601 30.94 -13.70 -9.15
N VAL A 602 30.36 -14.10 -10.28
CA VAL A 602 29.25 -15.07 -10.32
C VAL A 602 29.68 -16.45 -10.78
N SER A 603 30.78 -16.54 -11.54
CA SER A 603 31.34 -17.82 -11.94
C SER A 603 32.83 -17.71 -12.24
N SER A 604 33.53 -18.82 -12.06
CA SER A 604 34.91 -19.00 -12.51
C SER A 604 35.09 -20.44 -12.99
N LYS A 605 35.73 -20.62 -14.14
CA LYS A 605 36.03 -21.94 -14.70
C LYS A 605 37.40 -21.99 -15.35
N GLU A 606 37.97 -23.17 -15.46
CA GLU A 606 39.19 -23.40 -16.23
C GLU A 606 38.92 -23.23 -17.74
N LEU A 607 39.79 -22.49 -18.44
CA LEU A 607 39.69 -22.17 -19.87
C LEU A 607 39.85 -23.37 -20.77
#